data_AF-A0A811TWW1-F1
#
_entry.id   AF-A0A811TWW1-F1
#
_cell.length_a   1.000
_cell.length_b   1.000
_cell.length_c   1.000
_cell.angle_alpha   90.00
_cell.angle_beta   90.00
_cell.angle_gamma   90.00
#
_symmetry.space_group_name_H-M   'P 1'
#
loop_
_entity.id
_entity.type
_entity.pdbx_description
1 polymer ?
#
loop_
_entity_poly.entity_id
_entity_poly.type
_entity_poly.pdbx_seq_one_letter_code
_entity_poly.pdbx_strand_id
1 'polypeptide(L)'
;MSIMAYNGGCLVAMRGKNCVAIATDHRFGIQAQTISTDFEKVFHVNPRTFLGLVGLQTDILTVHDRIMFRKKLYEDRENREMAPEPFSAMISNFLYEHRFGPYFIEPVIAGLHPKTLEPFICNMDLIGCPNKPDDFVVAGTCSEQLYGMCETLWKEDLEPAELAEVISQAIVSAFDRDAISGWGASVYIIEKIR
;
A
#
# COMPACT_ATOMS: atom_id res chain seq x y z
N MET A 1 -8.14 -20.01 10.08
CA MET A 1 -8.02 -18.90 9.11
C MET A 1 -7.54 -17.68 9.90
N SER A 2 -6.48 -17.01 9.46
CA SER A 2 -5.95 -15.81 10.15
C SER A 2 -6.96 -14.66 10.10
N ILE A 3 -6.95 -13.78 11.11
CA ILE A 3 -7.77 -12.54 11.11
C ILE A 3 -7.40 -11.67 9.90
N MET A 4 -6.12 -11.61 9.55
CA MET A 4 -5.62 -10.89 8.37
C MET A 4 -6.24 -11.38 7.06
N ALA A 5 -6.64 -12.65 6.99
CA ALA A 5 -7.22 -13.26 5.80
C ALA A 5 -8.76 -13.29 5.82
N TYR A 6 -9.40 -12.71 6.84
CA TYR A 6 -10.86 -12.77 6.98
C TYR A 6 -11.59 -12.06 5.85
N ASN A 7 -11.09 -10.90 5.42
CA ASN A 7 -11.62 -10.15 4.29
C ASN A 7 -10.84 -10.39 2.98
N GLY A 8 -9.57 -10.80 3.09
CA GLY A 8 -8.67 -10.99 1.97
C GLY A 8 -8.15 -9.68 1.40
N GLY A 9 -7.63 -9.73 0.17
CA GLY A 9 -7.10 -8.59 -0.55
C GLY A 9 -5.58 -8.55 -0.59
N CYS A 10 -5.07 -7.79 -1.54
CA CYS A 10 -3.65 -7.69 -1.83
C CYS A 10 -3.23 -6.29 -2.24
N LEU A 11 -1.95 -6.01 -2.00
CA LEU A 11 -1.38 -4.70 -2.20
C LEU A 11 0.09 -4.83 -2.60
N VAL A 12 0.51 -4.07 -3.59
CA VAL A 12 1.90 -4.02 -4.06
C VAL A 12 2.27 -2.57 -4.36
N ALA A 13 3.50 -2.18 -4.04
CA ALA A 13 4.10 -0.96 -4.53
C ALA A 13 5.48 -1.25 -5.12
N MET A 14 5.83 -0.56 -6.20
CA MET A 14 7.07 -0.74 -6.93
C MET A 14 7.73 0.60 -7.21
N ARG A 15 9.05 0.65 -7.04
CA ARG A 15 9.86 1.80 -7.42
C ARG A 15 10.25 1.71 -8.89
N GLY A 16 10.19 2.86 -9.58
CA GLY A 16 10.76 3.04 -10.91
C GLY A 16 11.65 4.28 -10.95
N LYS A 17 11.98 4.73 -12.16
CA LYS A 17 12.84 5.89 -12.38
C LYS A 17 12.07 7.19 -12.21
N ASN A 18 12.32 7.90 -11.11
CA ASN A 18 11.60 9.13 -10.75
C ASN A 18 10.07 8.97 -10.69
N CYS A 19 9.59 7.74 -10.53
CA CYS A 19 8.19 7.39 -10.41
C CYS A 19 8.03 6.23 -9.42
N VAL A 20 6.82 6.07 -8.93
CA VAL A 20 6.45 4.95 -8.06
C VAL A 20 5.04 4.52 -8.40
N ALA A 21 4.77 3.22 -8.27
CA ALA A 21 3.46 2.65 -8.52
C ALA A 21 2.92 1.98 -7.26
N ILE A 22 1.60 2.03 -7.07
CA ILE A 22 0.89 1.26 -6.05
C ILE A 22 -0.36 0.65 -6.67
N ALA A 23 -0.62 -0.62 -6.37
CA ALA A 23 -1.75 -1.37 -6.93
C ALA A 23 -2.42 -2.25 -5.89
N THR A 24 -3.75 -2.39 -6.01
CA THR A 24 -4.57 -3.22 -5.13
C THR A 24 -5.73 -3.86 -5.88
N ASP A 25 -6.28 -4.94 -5.33
CA ASP A 25 -7.47 -5.62 -5.84
C ASP A 25 -8.77 -4.94 -5.36
N HIS A 26 -9.90 -5.30 -5.96
CA HIS A 26 -11.20 -4.66 -5.67
C HIS A 26 -12.11 -5.46 -4.74
N ARG A 27 -11.73 -6.69 -4.38
CA ARG A 27 -12.57 -7.57 -3.57
C ARG A 27 -12.81 -7.00 -2.17
N PHE A 28 -14.07 -6.99 -1.76
CA PHE A 28 -14.47 -6.99 -0.35
C PHE A 28 -15.31 -8.24 -0.08
N GLY A 29 -14.88 -9.08 0.86
CA GLY A 29 -15.59 -10.30 1.20
C GLY A 29 -15.62 -10.59 2.70
N ILE A 30 -16.49 -11.51 3.08
CA ILE A 30 -16.48 -12.19 4.39
C ILE A 30 -16.14 -13.65 4.12
N GLN A 31 -14.90 -14.02 4.43
CA GLN A 31 -14.34 -15.35 4.12
C GLN A 31 -14.57 -15.68 2.64
N ALA A 32 -15.26 -16.78 2.33
CA ALA A 32 -15.54 -17.22 0.96
C ALA A 32 -16.60 -16.36 0.25
N GLN A 33 -17.44 -15.61 0.98
CA GLN A 33 -18.50 -14.82 0.38
C GLN A 33 -17.97 -13.45 -0.08
N THR A 34 -18.00 -13.17 -1.38
CA THR A 34 -17.74 -11.83 -1.90
C THR A 34 -18.99 -10.96 -1.67
N ILE A 35 -18.78 -9.75 -1.13
CA ILE A 35 -19.83 -8.76 -0.85
C ILE A 35 -19.80 -7.65 -1.90
N SER A 36 -18.61 -7.13 -2.22
CA SER A 36 -18.43 -6.08 -3.21
C SER A 36 -17.18 -6.32 -4.05
N THR A 37 -17.13 -5.66 -5.22
CA THR A 37 -16.07 -5.77 -6.22
C THR A 37 -15.52 -4.40 -6.63
N ASP A 38 -15.68 -3.39 -5.78
CA ASP A 38 -15.32 -1.99 -6.01
C ASP A 38 -14.73 -1.34 -4.74
N PHE A 39 -14.15 -2.15 -3.85
CA PHE A 39 -13.66 -1.65 -2.58
C PHE A 39 -12.26 -1.03 -2.72
N GLU A 40 -12.14 0.27 -2.42
CA GLU A 40 -10.87 1.01 -2.50
C GLU A 40 -10.02 0.75 -1.24
N LYS A 41 -8.81 0.22 -1.47
CA LYS A 41 -7.81 -0.05 -0.40
C LYS A 41 -6.62 0.91 -0.43
N VAL A 42 -6.57 1.79 -1.44
CA VAL A 42 -5.49 2.76 -1.66
C VAL A 42 -6.07 4.16 -1.53
N PHE A 43 -5.53 4.94 -0.60
CA PHE A 43 -6.04 6.25 -0.23
C PHE A 43 -5.04 7.33 -0.62
N HIS A 44 -5.54 8.44 -1.16
CA HIS A 44 -4.74 9.62 -1.46
C HIS A 44 -4.48 10.40 -0.17
N VAL A 45 -3.21 10.42 0.26
CA VAL A 45 -2.81 11.12 1.50
C VAL A 45 -2.39 12.54 1.19
N ASN A 46 -1.58 12.69 0.14
CA ASN A 46 -1.00 13.93 -0.34
C ASN A 46 -0.90 13.89 -1.87
N PRO A 47 -0.77 15.04 -2.56
CA PRO A 47 -0.64 15.10 -4.01
C PRO A 47 0.19 13.98 -4.65
N ARG A 48 1.32 13.61 -4.01
CA ARG A 48 2.25 12.57 -4.50
C ARG A 48 2.53 11.47 -3.49
N THR A 49 1.63 11.24 -2.52
CA THR A 49 1.78 10.16 -1.53
C THR A 49 0.45 9.44 -1.36
N PHE A 50 0.50 8.13 -1.50
CA PHE A 50 -0.62 7.22 -1.35
C PHE A 50 -0.34 6.25 -0.20
N LEU A 51 -1.41 5.86 0.48
CA LEU A 51 -1.40 4.86 1.53
C LEU A 51 -2.33 3.73 1.11
N GLY A 52 -1.78 2.55 0.90
CA GLY A 52 -2.56 1.32 0.80
C GLY A 52 -2.67 0.64 2.16
N LEU A 53 -3.85 0.12 2.48
CA LEU A 53 -4.11 -0.65 3.70
C LEU A 53 -4.79 -1.97 3.34
N VAL A 54 -4.22 -3.09 3.79
CA VAL A 54 -4.77 -4.43 3.57
C VAL A 54 -4.82 -5.20 4.90
N GLY A 55 -5.79 -6.10 5.06
CA GLY A 55 -6.03 -6.86 6.28
C GLY A 55 -7.50 -6.89 6.67
N LEU A 56 -7.79 -6.67 7.96
CA LEU A 56 -9.15 -6.61 8.48
C LEU A 56 -9.84 -5.30 8.07
N GLN A 57 -11.00 -5.41 7.45
CA GLN A 57 -11.70 -4.27 6.85
C GLN A 57 -12.09 -3.17 7.85
N THR A 58 -12.50 -3.57 9.06
CA THR A 58 -12.83 -2.63 10.14
C THR A 58 -11.64 -1.75 10.50
N ASP A 59 -10.46 -2.36 10.54
CA ASP A 59 -9.23 -1.68 10.93
C ASP A 59 -8.71 -0.81 9.79
N ILE A 60 -8.87 -1.22 8.52
CA ILE A 60 -8.56 -0.36 7.36
C ILE A 60 -9.25 1.00 7.49
N LEU A 61 -10.57 1.02 7.72
CA LEU A 61 -11.34 2.26 7.85
C LEU A 61 -10.94 3.06 9.10
N THR A 62 -10.80 2.36 10.24
CA THR A 62 -10.46 3.00 11.52
C THR A 62 -9.08 3.65 11.48
N VAL A 63 -8.09 2.93 10.95
CA VAL A 63 -6.69 3.38 10.89
C VAL A 63 -6.53 4.49 9.85
N HIS A 64 -7.20 4.38 8.70
CA HIS A 64 -7.26 5.47 7.71
C HIS A 64 -7.71 6.79 8.37
N ASP A 65 -8.86 6.80 9.04
CA ASP A 65 -9.41 8.02 9.62
C ASP A 65 -8.50 8.60 10.72
N ARG A 66 -7.92 7.74 11.56
CA ARG A 66 -6.98 8.12 12.62
C ARG A 66 -5.69 8.73 12.06
N ILE A 67 -5.11 8.12 11.03
CA ILE A 67 -3.88 8.58 10.40
C ILE A 67 -4.13 9.89 9.67
N MET A 68 -5.23 10.01 8.92
CA MET A 68 -5.57 11.25 8.21
C MET A 68 -5.82 12.41 9.17
N PHE A 69 -6.43 12.16 10.33
CA PHE A 69 -6.54 13.15 11.39
C PHE A 69 -5.18 13.62 11.92
N ARG A 70 -4.28 12.69 12.25
CA ARG A 70 -2.92 13.01 12.74
C ARG A 70 -2.11 13.76 11.69
N LYS A 71 -2.20 13.33 10.42
CA LYS A 71 -1.56 13.96 9.27
C LYS A 71 -2.02 15.40 9.09
N LYS A 72 -3.33 15.65 9.10
CA LYS A 72 -3.89 17.01 9.00
C LYS A 72 -3.43 17.91 10.14
N LEU A 73 -3.45 17.41 11.37
CA LEU A 73 -2.98 18.17 12.54
C LEU A 73 -1.49 18.56 12.42
N TYR A 74 -0.68 17.68 11.85
CA TYR A 74 0.73 17.95 11.59
C TYR A 74 0.91 19.04 10.52
N GLU A 75 0.21 18.93 9.39
CA GLU A 75 0.33 19.89 8.29
C GLU A 75 -0.15 21.29 8.71
N ASP A 76 -1.23 21.37 9.49
CA ASP A 76 -1.73 22.63 10.03
C ASP A 76 -0.74 23.26 11.03
N ARG A 77 -0.01 22.45 11.82
CA ARG A 77 0.97 22.93 12.80
C ARG A 77 2.28 23.38 12.15
N GLU A 78 2.79 22.57 11.23
CA GLU A 78 4.10 22.77 10.59
C GLU A 78 4.02 23.64 9.34
N ASN A 79 2.81 23.95 8.87
CA ASN A 79 2.51 24.73 7.68
C ASN A 79 3.27 24.23 6.43
N ARG A 80 3.37 22.90 6.30
CA ARG A 80 4.05 22.23 5.18
C ARG A 80 3.42 20.85 4.94
N GLU A 81 3.48 20.41 3.68
CA GLU A 81 3.09 19.06 3.29
C GLU A 81 3.98 18.02 3.97
N MET A 82 3.37 16.95 4.48
CA MET A 82 4.10 15.84 5.09
C MET A 82 4.77 14.97 4.01
N ALA A 83 6.09 14.84 4.09
CA ALA A 83 6.86 13.95 3.23
C ALA A 83 6.61 12.46 3.58
N PRO A 84 6.84 11.52 2.63
CA PRO A 84 6.59 10.09 2.85
C PRO A 84 7.38 9.48 4.02
N GLU A 85 8.60 9.94 4.30
CA GLU A 85 9.46 9.37 5.34
C GLU A 85 8.95 9.72 6.75
N PRO A 86 8.66 11.00 7.10
CA PRO A 86 7.96 11.33 8.34
C PRO A 86 6.59 10.67 8.46
N PHE A 87 5.86 10.52 7.35
CA PHE A 87 4.57 9.82 7.35
C PHE A 87 4.75 8.35 7.74
N SER A 88 5.77 7.68 7.20
CA SER A 88 6.10 6.30 7.59
C SER A 88 6.43 6.17 9.09
N ALA A 89 7.19 7.11 9.65
CA ALA A 89 7.50 7.10 11.08
C ALA A 89 6.25 7.34 11.96
N MET A 90 5.32 8.19 11.50
CA MET A 90 4.06 8.43 12.20
C MET A 90 3.16 7.19 12.24
N ILE A 91 3.05 6.46 11.12
CA ILE A 91 2.28 5.21 11.06
C ILE A 91 2.92 4.13 11.93
N SER A 92 4.24 3.96 11.82
CA SER A 92 5.01 3.02 12.65
C SER A 92 4.75 3.25 14.15
N ASN A 93 4.85 4.50 14.60
CA ASN A 93 4.56 4.86 15.98
C ASN A 93 3.11 4.56 16.36
N PHE A 94 2.14 4.97 15.54
CA PHE A 94 0.72 4.74 15.79
C PHE A 94 0.36 3.24 15.96
N LEU A 95 0.92 2.38 15.11
CA LEU A 95 0.72 0.94 15.22
C LEU A 95 1.39 0.37 16.48
N TYR A 96 2.59 0.85 16.81
CA TYR A 96 3.32 0.39 17.98
C TYR A 96 2.69 0.85 19.32
N GLU A 97 1.98 1.99 19.34
CA GLU A 97 1.13 2.39 20.48
C GLU A 97 0.13 1.28 20.87
N HIS A 98 -0.27 0.45 19.90
CA HIS A 98 -1.22 -0.65 20.05
C HIS A 98 -0.53 -2.02 20.10
N ARG A 99 0.72 -2.10 20.58
CA ARG A 99 1.55 -3.33 20.57
C ARG A 99 0.88 -4.59 21.15
N PHE A 100 0.05 -4.46 22.18
CA PHE A 100 -0.61 -5.60 22.87
C PHE A 100 -2.06 -5.82 22.45
N GLY A 101 -2.57 -5.01 21.52
CA GLY A 101 -3.89 -5.11 20.92
C GLY A 101 -3.86 -4.47 19.54
N PRO A 102 -3.13 -5.07 18.58
CA PRO A 102 -2.78 -4.42 17.33
C PRO A 102 -3.99 -4.26 16.42
N TYR A 103 -3.88 -3.30 15.51
CA TYR A 103 -4.73 -3.25 14.33
C TYR A 103 -4.28 -4.34 13.35
N PHE A 104 -5.21 -5.11 12.82
CA PHE A 104 -4.94 -6.20 11.88
C PHE A 104 -4.83 -5.67 10.45
N ILE A 105 -3.83 -4.81 10.21
CA ILE A 105 -3.53 -4.26 8.90
C ILE A 105 -2.03 -4.28 8.61
N GLU A 106 -1.68 -4.33 7.34
CA GLU A 106 -0.33 -4.13 6.84
C GLU A 106 -0.35 -2.92 5.90
N PRO A 107 0.17 -1.75 6.33
CA PRO A 107 0.20 -0.57 5.49
C PRO A 107 1.31 -0.65 4.45
N VAL A 108 1.04 -0.11 3.26
CA VAL A 108 2.05 0.17 2.22
C VAL A 108 1.95 1.65 1.85
N ILE A 109 3.07 2.34 1.90
CA ILE A 109 3.21 3.74 1.52
C ILE A 109 3.95 3.78 0.20
N ALA A 110 3.45 4.56 -0.75
CA ALA A 110 4.11 4.85 -2.00
C ALA A 110 4.02 6.35 -2.27
N GLY A 111 5.14 7.00 -2.54
CA GLY A 111 5.11 8.42 -2.89
C GLY A 111 6.43 8.98 -3.40
N LEU A 112 6.39 10.24 -3.82
CA LEU A 112 7.58 11.00 -4.20
C LEU A 112 7.84 12.06 -3.12
N HIS A 113 9.10 12.22 -2.72
CA HIS A 113 9.44 13.26 -1.77
C HIS A 113 9.08 14.66 -2.36
N PRO A 114 8.35 15.55 -1.65
CA PRO A 114 7.79 16.78 -2.22
C PRO A 114 8.81 17.74 -2.86
N LYS A 115 10.06 17.73 -2.38
CA LYS A 115 11.16 18.59 -2.88
C LYS A 115 12.12 17.87 -3.84
N THR A 116 12.75 16.79 -3.40
CA THR A 116 13.75 16.03 -4.18
C THR A 116 13.13 15.18 -5.28
N LEU A 117 11.84 14.83 -5.16
CA LEU A 117 11.13 13.90 -6.05
C LEU A 117 11.70 12.49 -6.04
N GLU A 118 12.48 12.15 -5.02
CA GLU A 118 12.97 10.79 -4.83
C GLU A 118 11.79 9.85 -4.55
N PRO A 119 11.70 8.72 -5.28
CA PRO A 119 10.69 7.72 -5.01
C PRO A 119 10.91 7.07 -3.65
N PHE A 120 9.81 6.87 -2.93
CA PHE A 120 9.78 6.24 -1.62
C PHE A 120 8.69 5.18 -1.58
N ILE A 121 9.07 3.97 -1.17
CA ILE A 121 8.15 2.90 -0.81
C ILE A 121 8.46 2.40 0.59
N CYS A 122 7.43 1.99 1.32
CA CYS A 122 7.59 1.39 2.64
C CYS A 122 6.39 0.53 2.97
N ASN A 123 6.59 -0.73 3.34
CA ASN A 123 5.57 -1.52 4.03
C ASN A 123 5.88 -1.64 5.51
N MET A 124 4.87 -2.02 6.29
CA MET A 124 5.04 -2.32 7.71
C MET A 124 4.26 -3.57 8.08
N ASP A 125 4.75 -4.27 9.11
CA ASP A 125 3.93 -5.25 9.80
C ASP A 125 2.81 -4.59 10.64
N LEU A 126 1.91 -5.41 11.19
CA LEU A 126 0.77 -4.98 11.99
C LEU A 126 1.14 -4.33 13.34
N ILE A 127 2.42 -4.36 13.75
CA ILE A 127 2.92 -3.66 14.94
C ILE A 127 3.83 -2.48 14.60
N GLY A 128 3.95 -2.12 13.32
CA GLY A 128 4.65 -0.92 12.88
C GLY A 128 6.15 -1.08 12.65
N CYS A 129 6.67 -2.28 12.38
CA CYS A 129 8.05 -2.45 11.93
C CYS A 129 8.19 -2.00 10.47
N PRO A 130 8.93 -0.92 10.17
CA PRO A 130 9.02 -0.42 8.80
C PRO A 130 10.08 -1.18 8.01
N ASN A 131 9.74 -1.55 6.78
CA ASN A 131 10.65 -2.06 5.76
C ASN A 131 10.64 -1.12 4.54
N LYS A 132 11.82 -0.77 4.04
CA LYS A 132 12.06 0.33 3.08
C LYS A 132 13.07 -0.10 2.01
N PRO A 133 12.72 -1.03 1.12
CA PRO A 133 13.62 -1.46 0.07
C PRO A 133 13.60 -0.50 -1.12
N ASP A 134 14.55 -0.66 -2.04
CA ASP A 134 14.67 0.16 -3.25
C ASP A 134 13.97 -0.46 -4.48
N ASP A 135 13.39 -1.66 -4.35
CA ASP A 135 12.74 -2.40 -5.43
C ASP A 135 11.20 -2.35 -5.34
N PHE A 136 10.60 -3.17 -4.49
CA PHE A 136 9.17 -3.32 -4.33
C PHE A 136 8.80 -3.77 -2.91
N VAL A 137 7.54 -3.55 -2.55
CA VAL A 137 6.96 -4.05 -1.30
C VAL A 137 5.60 -4.63 -1.57
N VAL A 138 5.25 -5.68 -0.83
CA VAL A 138 3.98 -6.40 -0.97
C VAL A 138 3.33 -6.58 0.40
N ALA A 139 2.00 -6.69 0.41
CA ALA A 139 1.21 -6.96 1.61
C ALA A 139 -0.10 -7.68 1.26
N GLY A 140 -0.71 -8.33 2.25
CA GLY A 140 -1.98 -9.04 2.10
C GLY A 140 -1.86 -10.53 1.79
N THR A 141 -2.97 -11.13 1.36
CA THR A 141 -3.12 -12.59 1.35
C THR A 141 -2.42 -13.31 0.21
N CYS A 142 -2.10 -12.60 -0.89
CA CYS A 142 -1.33 -13.16 -2.01
C CYS A 142 0.14 -12.69 -2.03
N SER A 143 0.70 -12.34 -0.86
CA SER A 143 2.07 -11.83 -0.74
C SER A 143 3.12 -12.80 -1.31
N GLU A 144 3.01 -14.11 -1.08
CA GLU A 144 3.94 -15.10 -1.63
C GLU A 144 3.95 -15.11 -3.17
N GLN A 145 2.76 -15.04 -3.78
CA GLN A 145 2.58 -14.98 -5.23
C GLN A 145 3.10 -13.65 -5.79
N LEU A 146 2.82 -12.53 -5.09
CA LEU A 146 3.35 -11.22 -5.46
C LEU A 146 4.88 -11.20 -5.41
N TYR A 147 5.51 -11.75 -4.37
CA TYR A 147 6.98 -11.87 -4.33
C TYR A 147 7.52 -12.60 -5.56
N GLY A 148 6.96 -13.76 -5.91
CA GLY A 148 7.41 -14.51 -7.09
C GLY A 148 7.27 -13.73 -8.40
N MET A 149 6.18 -12.98 -8.57
CA MET A 149 5.95 -12.16 -9.76
C MET A 149 6.87 -10.93 -9.79
N CYS A 150 7.00 -10.22 -8.68
CA CYS A 150 7.80 -9.00 -8.58
C CYS A 150 9.29 -9.30 -8.81
N GLU A 151 9.83 -10.36 -8.19
CA GLU A 151 11.22 -10.82 -8.40
C GLU A 151 11.52 -11.16 -9.86
N THR A 152 10.53 -11.62 -10.62
CA THR A 152 10.70 -12.01 -12.02
C THR A 152 10.62 -10.82 -12.98
N LEU A 153 9.72 -9.88 -12.69
CA LEU A 153 9.34 -8.82 -13.64
C LEU A 153 10.02 -7.48 -13.35
N TRP A 154 10.31 -7.18 -12.08
CA TRP A 154 10.88 -5.89 -11.68
C TRP A 154 12.31 -5.75 -12.18
N LYS A 155 12.67 -4.52 -12.56
CA LYS A 155 14.02 -4.12 -12.94
C LYS A 155 14.30 -2.73 -12.39
N GLU A 156 15.56 -2.45 -12.16
CA GLU A 156 16.01 -1.11 -11.81
C GLU A 156 15.67 -0.12 -12.95
N ASP A 157 15.35 1.12 -12.58
CA ASP A 157 15.13 2.25 -13.49
C ASP A 157 14.00 2.08 -14.54
N LEU A 158 12.95 1.30 -14.25
CA LEU A 158 11.76 1.21 -15.11
C LEU A 158 11.11 2.60 -15.33
N GLU A 159 10.83 2.95 -16.58
CA GLU A 159 10.09 4.16 -16.93
C GLU A 159 8.60 4.01 -16.55
N PRO A 160 7.83 5.10 -16.34
CA PRO A 160 6.47 5.02 -15.81
C PRO A 160 5.50 4.08 -16.54
N ALA A 161 5.58 4.04 -17.88
CA ALA A 161 4.74 3.15 -18.69
C ALA A 161 5.12 1.67 -18.52
N GLU A 162 6.42 1.37 -18.43
CA GLU A 162 6.92 0.01 -18.20
C GLU A 162 6.60 -0.43 -16.77
N LEU A 163 6.76 0.47 -15.79
CA LEU A 163 6.38 0.21 -14.40
C LEU A 163 4.88 -0.11 -14.27
N ALA A 164 4.03 0.61 -15.00
CA ALA A 164 2.59 0.36 -15.05
C ALA A 164 2.26 -1.03 -15.63
N GLU A 165 2.95 -1.45 -16.68
CA GLU A 165 2.78 -2.79 -17.25
C GLU A 165 3.25 -3.88 -16.27
N VAL A 166 4.45 -3.72 -15.70
CA VAL A 166 5.05 -4.67 -14.77
C VAL A 166 4.18 -4.87 -13.52
N ILE A 167 3.74 -3.78 -12.88
CA ILE A 167 2.90 -3.88 -11.68
C ILE A 167 1.52 -4.49 -12.00
N SER A 168 0.96 -4.17 -13.17
CA SER A 168 -0.32 -4.73 -13.62
C SER A 168 -0.24 -6.24 -13.85
N GLN A 169 0.82 -6.71 -14.52
CA GLN A 169 1.04 -8.13 -14.74
C GLN A 169 1.29 -8.87 -13.42
N ALA A 170 2.06 -8.26 -12.51
CA ALA A 170 2.37 -8.84 -11.22
C ALA A 170 1.11 -9.03 -10.36
N ILE A 171 0.27 -8.00 -10.23
CA ILE A 171 -0.91 -8.07 -9.37
C ILE A 171 -1.96 -9.03 -9.91
N VAL A 172 -2.26 -8.99 -11.22
CA VAL A 172 -3.26 -9.86 -11.85
C VAL A 172 -2.86 -11.33 -11.74
N SER A 173 -1.61 -11.64 -12.10
CA SER A 173 -1.11 -13.02 -12.03
C SER A 173 -1.07 -13.54 -10.59
N ALA A 174 -0.82 -12.67 -9.61
CA ALA A 174 -0.75 -13.06 -8.21
C ALA A 174 -2.13 -13.34 -7.61
N PHE A 175 -3.12 -12.44 -7.77
CA PHE A 175 -4.44 -12.69 -7.22
C PHE A 175 -5.22 -13.78 -7.98
N ASP A 176 -4.91 -14.08 -9.23
CA ASP A 176 -5.50 -15.22 -9.95
C ASP A 176 -5.12 -16.58 -9.30
N ARG A 177 -4.12 -16.56 -8.41
CA ARG A 177 -3.67 -17.69 -7.60
C ARG A 177 -4.05 -17.56 -6.12
N ASP A 178 -4.89 -16.60 -5.75
CA ASP A 178 -5.44 -16.42 -4.39
C ASP A 178 -6.97 -16.38 -4.42
N ALA A 179 -7.62 -17.24 -3.63
CA ALA A 179 -9.08 -17.40 -3.66
C ALA A 179 -9.85 -16.22 -3.04
N ILE A 180 -9.18 -15.39 -2.24
CA ILE A 180 -9.81 -14.30 -1.46
C ILE A 180 -9.30 -12.91 -1.86
N SER A 181 -8.66 -12.77 -3.02
CA SER A 181 -8.29 -11.51 -3.66
C SER A 181 -8.79 -11.45 -5.11
N GLY A 182 -8.87 -10.26 -5.70
CA GLY A 182 -9.12 -10.07 -7.14
C GLY A 182 -10.33 -9.19 -7.45
N TRP A 183 -11.12 -9.60 -8.45
CA TRP A 183 -12.24 -8.84 -9.04
C TRP A 183 -11.83 -7.53 -9.73
N GLY A 184 -10.63 -7.50 -10.29
CA GLY A 184 -10.06 -6.31 -10.91
C GLY A 184 -8.93 -5.73 -10.06
N ALA A 185 -8.24 -4.74 -10.62
CA ALA A 185 -7.16 -4.04 -9.96
C ALA A 185 -7.25 -2.54 -10.25
N SER A 186 -6.92 -1.74 -9.24
CA SER A 186 -6.58 -0.33 -9.43
C SER A 186 -5.07 -0.18 -9.38
N VAL A 187 -4.51 0.53 -10.35
CA VAL A 187 -3.09 0.84 -10.42
C VAL A 187 -2.94 2.36 -10.46
N TYR A 188 -2.17 2.90 -9.53
CA TYR A 188 -1.86 4.32 -9.43
C TYR A 188 -0.38 4.49 -9.72
N ILE A 189 -0.06 5.29 -10.73
CA ILE A 189 1.31 5.68 -11.07
C ILE A 189 1.50 7.12 -10.62
N ILE A 190 2.54 7.36 -9.83
CA ILE A 190 2.87 8.67 -9.28
C ILE A 190 4.12 9.17 -10.01
N GLU A 191 3.97 10.29 -10.71
CA GLU A 191 5.04 10.90 -11.48
C GLU A 191 5.24 12.36 -11.08
N LYS A 192 6.29 13.00 -11.62
CA LYS A 192 6.54 14.42 -11.39
C LYS A 192 5.44 15.34 -11.98
N ILE A 193 4.84 14.92 -13.09
CA ILE A 193 4.07 15.78 -14.01
C ILE A 193 2.56 15.52 -13.92
N ARG A 194 2.10 14.48 -13.23
CA ARG A 194 0.68 14.10 -13.21
C ARG A 194 0.25 13.50 -11.89
#